data_AF-A0A1Y3CYS5-F1
#
_entry.id   AF-A0A1Y3CYS5-F1
#
_cell.length_a   1.000
_cell.length_b   1.000
_cell.length_c   1.000
_cell.angle_alpha   90.00
_cell.angle_beta   90.00
_cell.angle_gamma   90.00
#
_symmetry.space_group_name_H-M   'P 1'
#
loop_
_entity.id
_entity.type
_entity.pdbx_description
1 polymer ?
#
loop_
_entity_poly.entity_id
_entity_poly.type
_entity_poly.pdbx_seq_one_letter_code
_entity_poly.pdbx_strand_id
1 'polypeptide(L)'
;MDQNQMDQSKYLEQINDLFRVIKSGLESYLQSIQDINDPQIKNLVNENNFKIVMAFSFSKFPEYFELVNDNAELFANEDLSIILINALHALKVSVLNIDAQSPYALAKLNDSIDFFISTFATIKVSLIALNNTNRIMKYDLDPKIKEVEEKIKDLESVRLALEMRETDQIYLDLYNKYNDEYRLNNLYFTSVFGLSVFFTIFSILFFANFKPIDWIIFISIKVLILAVGITLCTLFLRRSSHAKKLKEQAYQTHVEINAFPIHVRSLKDEDKHELIKELALKYFGKELDHTQNDKIGDLMKDQLTAGTELIKASAEMVKAKGSSTPSP
;
A
#
# COMPACT_ATOMS: atom_id res chain seq x y z
N MET A 1 -0.83 -27.59 9.31
CA MET A 1 -1.51 -28.56 8.42
C MET A 1 -2.98 -28.22 8.54
N ASP A 2 -3.57 -27.67 7.48
CA ASP A 2 -4.91 -27.06 7.54
C ASP A 2 -5.96 -28.09 7.90
N GLN A 3 -6.87 -27.72 8.80
CA GLN A 3 -7.99 -28.57 9.24
C GLN A 3 -8.83 -29.07 8.04
N ASN A 4 -8.91 -28.25 6.98
CA ASN A 4 -9.54 -28.58 5.71
C ASN A 4 -8.86 -29.74 4.96
N GLN A 5 -7.53 -29.85 4.99
CA GLN A 5 -6.82 -30.96 4.32
C GLN A 5 -7.01 -32.29 5.06
N MET A 6 -7.21 -32.23 6.38
CA MET A 6 -7.44 -33.42 7.21
C MET A 6 -8.83 -34.02 6.97
N ASP A 7 -9.86 -33.18 6.82
CA ASP A 7 -11.22 -33.62 6.54
C ASP A 7 -11.38 -34.16 5.10
N GLN A 8 -10.66 -33.60 4.14
CA GLN A 8 -10.62 -34.08 2.74
C GLN A 8 -10.11 -35.52 2.62
N SER A 9 -9.03 -35.85 3.31
CA SER A 9 -8.45 -37.20 3.27
C SER A 9 -9.42 -38.26 3.80
N LYS A 10 -10.25 -37.89 4.79
CA LYS A 10 -11.15 -38.82 5.48
C LYS A 10 -12.32 -39.26 4.60
N TYR A 11 -12.95 -38.34 3.88
CA TYR A 11 -14.09 -38.68 3.01
C TYR A 11 -13.67 -39.55 1.83
N LEU A 12 -12.54 -39.24 1.19
CA LEU A 12 -12.05 -40.00 0.05
C LEU A 12 -11.63 -41.42 0.46
N GLU A 13 -10.98 -41.57 1.61
CA GLU A 13 -10.63 -42.87 2.18
C GLU A 13 -11.90 -43.72 2.41
N GLN A 14 -12.91 -43.14 3.05
CA GLN A 14 -14.19 -43.82 3.28
C GLN A 14 -14.89 -44.24 1.98
N ILE A 15 -14.92 -43.35 0.98
CA ILE A 15 -15.52 -43.64 -0.34
C ILE A 15 -14.77 -44.82 -1.00
N ASN A 16 -13.44 -44.78 -1.01
CA ASN A 16 -12.62 -45.81 -1.61
C ASN A 16 -12.80 -47.17 -0.93
N ASP A 17 -12.92 -47.19 0.40
CA ASP A 17 -13.21 -48.40 1.15
C ASP A 17 -14.59 -48.98 0.81
N LEU A 18 -15.61 -48.13 0.68
CA LEU A 18 -16.94 -48.56 0.27
C LEU A 18 -16.94 -49.16 -1.15
N PHE A 19 -16.24 -48.52 -2.10
CA PHE A 19 -16.08 -49.05 -3.45
C PHE A 19 -15.42 -50.44 -3.44
N ARG A 20 -14.35 -50.64 -2.66
CA ARG A 20 -13.67 -51.94 -2.54
C ARG A 20 -14.58 -53.03 -1.98
N VAL A 21 -15.33 -52.72 -0.92
CA VAL A 21 -16.24 -53.68 -0.28
C VAL A 21 -17.37 -54.07 -1.24
N ILE A 22 -17.97 -53.11 -1.93
CA ILE A 22 -19.04 -53.38 -2.91
C ILE A 22 -18.51 -54.23 -4.07
N LYS A 23 -17.33 -53.88 -4.62
CA LYS A 23 -16.70 -54.64 -5.70
C LYS A 23 -16.50 -56.10 -5.31
N SER A 24 -15.86 -56.34 -4.15
CA SER A 24 -15.61 -57.69 -3.66
C SER A 24 -16.91 -58.47 -3.39
N GLY A 25 -17.95 -57.80 -2.88
CA GLY A 25 -19.26 -58.40 -2.67
C GLY A 25 -19.96 -58.80 -3.97
N LEU A 26 -19.92 -57.93 -5.00
CA LEU A 26 -20.47 -58.23 -6.31
C LEU A 26 -19.72 -59.37 -7.01
N GLU A 27 -18.38 -59.38 -6.95
CA GLU A 27 -17.55 -60.46 -7.50
C GLU A 27 -17.85 -61.80 -6.82
N SER A 28 -17.94 -61.81 -5.48
CA SER A 28 -18.27 -63.01 -4.70
C SER A 28 -19.67 -63.53 -5.03
N TYR A 29 -20.64 -62.63 -5.19
CA TYR A 29 -22.00 -62.98 -5.60
C TYR A 29 -22.03 -63.60 -7.00
N LEU A 30 -21.37 -62.96 -7.97
CA LEU A 30 -21.33 -63.45 -9.35
C LEU A 30 -20.63 -64.81 -9.44
N GLN A 31 -19.56 -65.01 -8.69
CA GLN A 31 -18.86 -66.30 -8.60
C GLN A 31 -19.78 -67.37 -7.99
N SER A 32 -20.50 -67.05 -6.91
CA SER A 32 -21.43 -67.99 -6.27
C SER A 32 -22.52 -68.49 -7.22
N ILE A 33 -22.98 -67.64 -8.14
CA ILE A 33 -23.98 -68.02 -9.15
C ILE A 33 -23.37 -68.93 -10.22
N GLN A 34 -22.13 -68.67 -10.64
CA GLN A 34 -21.44 -69.49 -11.65
C GLN A 34 -21.13 -70.91 -11.15
N ASP A 35 -20.86 -71.06 -9.86
CA ASP A 35 -20.50 -72.35 -9.24
C ASP A 35 -21.72 -73.25 -8.99
N ILE A 36 -22.95 -72.72 -9.11
CA ILE A 36 -24.17 -73.49 -8.87
C ILE A 36 -24.57 -74.30 -10.10
N ASN A 37 -24.55 -75.64 -9.94
CA ASN A 37 -24.95 -76.60 -10.98
C ASN A 37 -26.47 -76.85 -11.07
N ASP A 38 -27.29 -76.06 -10.38
CA ASP A 38 -28.75 -76.23 -10.35
C ASP A 38 -29.41 -75.76 -11.67
N PRO A 39 -30.20 -76.61 -12.37
CA PRO A 39 -30.94 -76.24 -13.58
C PRO A 39 -31.88 -75.04 -13.41
N GLN A 40 -32.48 -74.84 -12.23
CA GLN A 40 -33.35 -73.69 -11.95
C GLN A 40 -32.54 -72.40 -11.88
N ILE A 41 -31.34 -72.46 -11.31
CA ILE A 41 -30.44 -71.30 -11.21
C ILE A 41 -29.82 -70.98 -12.57
N LYS A 42 -29.59 -71.97 -13.44
CA LYS A 42 -29.23 -71.72 -14.84
C LYS A 42 -30.30 -70.96 -15.63
N ASN A 43 -31.58 -71.14 -15.30
CA ASN A 43 -32.65 -70.34 -15.90
C ASN A 43 -32.64 -68.89 -15.36
N LEU A 44 -32.35 -68.71 -14.06
CA LEU A 44 -32.13 -67.40 -13.44
C LEU A 44 -30.93 -66.64 -14.04
N VAL A 45 -29.83 -67.33 -14.36
CA VAL A 45 -28.66 -66.76 -15.05
C VAL A 45 -29.02 -66.22 -16.43
N ASN A 46 -30.04 -66.77 -17.08
CA ASN A 46 -30.55 -66.29 -18.37
C ASN A 46 -31.52 -65.10 -18.25
N GLU A 47 -31.89 -64.69 -17.02
CA GLU A 47 -32.75 -63.54 -16.81
C GLU A 47 -32.03 -62.21 -17.08
N ASN A 48 -32.78 -61.20 -17.54
CA ASN A 48 -32.25 -59.86 -17.80
C ASN A 48 -31.56 -59.24 -16.57
N ASN A 49 -32.05 -59.52 -15.36
CA ASN A 49 -31.52 -58.94 -14.13
C ASN A 49 -30.05 -59.35 -13.88
N PHE A 50 -29.70 -60.61 -14.13
CA PHE A 50 -28.32 -61.08 -13.96
C PHE A 50 -27.36 -60.39 -14.94
N LYS A 51 -27.80 -60.17 -16.19
CA LYS A 51 -27.02 -59.43 -17.19
C LYS A 51 -26.79 -57.97 -16.77
N ILE A 52 -27.77 -57.33 -16.15
CA ILE A 52 -27.63 -55.96 -15.65
C ILE A 52 -26.60 -55.91 -14.52
N VAL A 53 -26.69 -56.81 -13.54
CA VAL A 53 -25.72 -56.89 -12.43
C VAL A 53 -24.30 -57.15 -12.96
N MET A 54 -24.15 -58.06 -13.93
CA MET A 54 -22.86 -58.35 -14.56
C MET A 54 -22.30 -57.14 -15.30
N ALA A 55 -23.11 -56.49 -16.14
CA ALA A 55 -22.70 -55.29 -16.89
C ALA A 55 -22.34 -54.13 -15.94
N PHE A 56 -23.10 -53.97 -14.86
CA PHE A 56 -22.80 -52.99 -13.84
C PHE A 56 -21.46 -53.28 -13.16
N SER A 57 -21.26 -54.50 -12.65
CA SER A 57 -20.07 -54.90 -11.89
C SER A 57 -18.78 -54.76 -12.71
N PHE A 58 -18.78 -55.23 -13.96
CA PHE A 58 -17.55 -55.30 -14.76
C PHE A 58 -17.28 -54.06 -15.62
N SER A 59 -18.29 -53.23 -15.90
CA SER A 59 -18.12 -52.06 -16.77
C SER A 59 -18.42 -50.75 -16.05
N LYS A 60 -19.61 -50.58 -15.50
CA LYS A 60 -20.05 -49.29 -14.96
C LYS A 60 -19.42 -48.95 -13.62
N PHE A 61 -19.33 -49.92 -12.71
CA PHE A 61 -18.82 -49.70 -11.37
C PHE A 61 -17.34 -49.28 -11.35
N PRO A 62 -16.44 -49.89 -12.15
CA PRO A 62 -15.07 -49.40 -12.31
C PRO A 62 -14.98 -47.99 -12.92
N GLU A 63 -15.80 -47.69 -13.94
CA GLU A 63 -15.87 -46.35 -14.57
C GLU A 63 -16.21 -45.27 -13.53
N TYR A 64 -17.14 -45.57 -12.62
CA TYR A 64 -17.52 -44.66 -11.54
C TYR A 64 -16.43 -44.49 -10.50
N PHE A 65 -15.71 -45.55 -10.15
CA PHE A 65 -14.59 -45.48 -9.23
C PHE A 65 -13.43 -44.63 -9.78
N GLU A 66 -13.10 -44.82 -11.06
CA GLU A 66 -12.06 -44.03 -11.74
C GLU A 66 -12.45 -42.55 -11.79
N LEU A 67 -13.71 -42.25 -12.15
CA LEU A 67 -14.21 -40.88 -12.20
C LEU A 67 -14.13 -40.18 -10.84
N VAL A 68 -14.42 -40.88 -9.74
CA VAL A 68 -14.30 -40.33 -8.38
C VAL A 68 -12.84 -39.99 -8.07
N ASN A 69 -11.90 -40.88 -8.39
CA ASN A 69 -10.48 -40.67 -8.14
C ASN A 69 -9.91 -39.53 -9.00
N ASP A 70 -10.28 -39.46 -10.28
CA ASP A 70 -9.86 -38.39 -11.19
C ASP A 70 -10.35 -37.00 -10.74
N ASN A 71 -11.43 -36.97 -9.95
CA ASN A 71 -12.04 -35.75 -9.43
C ASN A 71 -11.95 -35.66 -7.90
N ALA A 72 -10.94 -36.29 -7.28
CA ALA A 72 -10.80 -36.38 -5.82
C ALA A 72 -10.89 -35.01 -5.12
N GLU A 73 -10.34 -33.96 -5.73
CA GLU A 73 -10.40 -32.58 -5.22
C GLU A 73 -11.84 -32.04 -5.09
N LEU A 74 -12.78 -32.49 -5.93
CA LEU A 74 -14.17 -32.06 -5.88
C LEU A 74 -14.98 -32.81 -4.82
N PHE A 75 -14.57 -34.04 -4.49
CA PHE A 75 -15.10 -34.80 -3.35
C PHE A 75 -14.52 -34.32 -2.00
N ALA A 76 -13.69 -33.28 -2.00
CA ALA A 76 -13.42 -32.49 -0.81
C ALA A 76 -14.68 -31.82 -0.25
N ASN A 77 -15.68 -31.56 -1.10
CA ASN A 77 -16.93 -30.96 -0.68
C ASN A 77 -17.76 -31.96 0.16
N GLU A 78 -18.12 -31.54 1.37
CA GLU A 78 -18.88 -32.36 2.33
C GLU A 78 -20.20 -32.87 1.74
N ASP A 79 -20.97 -32.01 1.06
CA ASP A 79 -22.29 -32.38 0.54
C ASP A 79 -22.21 -33.47 -0.54
N LEU A 80 -21.30 -33.29 -1.50
CA LEU A 80 -21.15 -34.21 -2.63
C LEU A 80 -20.61 -35.57 -2.18
N SER A 81 -19.68 -35.56 -1.21
CA SER A 81 -19.17 -36.77 -0.57
C SER A 81 -20.23 -37.49 0.25
N ILE A 82 -21.03 -36.78 1.04
CA ILE A 82 -22.12 -37.40 1.82
C ILE A 82 -23.15 -38.07 0.90
N ILE A 83 -23.53 -37.43 -0.21
CA ILE A 83 -24.48 -38.02 -1.18
C ILE A 83 -23.91 -39.32 -1.76
N LEU A 84 -22.65 -39.32 -2.19
CA LEU A 84 -22.00 -40.51 -2.74
C LEU A 84 -21.86 -41.61 -1.68
N ILE A 85 -21.43 -41.27 -0.47
CA ILE A 85 -21.27 -42.21 0.66
C ILE A 85 -22.61 -42.88 0.97
N ASN A 86 -23.70 -42.11 1.03
CA ASN A 86 -25.04 -42.65 1.29
C ASN A 86 -25.50 -43.60 0.18
N ALA A 87 -25.26 -43.26 -1.08
CA ALA A 87 -25.58 -44.13 -2.22
C ALA A 87 -24.76 -45.43 -2.20
N LEU A 88 -23.47 -45.34 -1.89
CA LEU A 88 -22.59 -46.49 -1.74
C LEU A 88 -22.98 -47.37 -0.55
N HIS A 89 -23.37 -46.78 0.59
CA HIS A 89 -23.87 -47.55 1.73
C HIS A 89 -25.15 -48.31 1.40
N ALA A 90 -26.11 -47.66 0.73
CA ALA A 90 -27.34 -48.32 0.30
C ALA A 90 -27.05 -49.51 -0.63
N LEU A 91 -26.17 -49.31 -1.62
CA LEU A 91 -25.75 -50.38 -2.52
C LEU A 91 -25.01 -51.50 -1.79
N LYS A 92 -24.07 -51.17 -0.89
CA LYS A 92 -23.34 -52.14 -0.05
C LYS A 92 -24.30 -53.03 0.74
N VAL A 93 -25.32 -52.46 1.37
CA VAL A 93 -26.30 -53.23 2.16
C VAL A 93 -27.05 -54.22 1.26
N SER A 94 -27.41 -53.83 0.04
CA SER A 94 -28.07 -54.73 -0.92
C SER A 94 -27.14 -55.82 -1.44
N VAL A 95 -25.88 -55.50 -1.70
CA VAL A 95 -24.86 -56.47 -2.17
C VAL A 95 -24.52 -57.50 -1.10
N LEU A 96 -24.38 -57.10 0.17
CA LEU A 96 -23.98 -58.01 1.24
C LEU A 96 -25.10 -58.92 1.75
N ASN A 97 -26.37 -58.52 1.55
CA ASN A 97 -27.53 -59.28 2.03
C ASN A 97 -28.20 -60.12 0.93
N ILE A 98 -27.56 -60.26 -0.23
CA ILE A 98 -28.16 -60.99 -1.34
C ILE A 98 -28.06 -62.50 -1.13
N ASP A 99 -29.20 -63.19 -1.20
CA ASP A 99 -29.26 -64.64 -1.27
C ASP A 99 -29.17 -65.07 -2.74
N ALA A 100 -28.12 -65.83 -3.08
CA ALA A 100 -27.85 -66.30 -4.44
C ALA A 100 -28.96 -67.17 -5.05
N GLN A 101 -29.86 -67.69 -4.23
CA GLN A 101 -30.90 -68.61 -4.68
C GLN A 101 -32.29 -67.96 -4.84
N SER A 102 -32.43 -66.66 -4.52
CA SER A 102 -33.74 -65.99 -4.53
C SER A 102 -33.89 -65.00 -5.70
N PRO A 103 -34.83 -65.24 -6.65
CA PRO A 103 -35.15 -64.30 -7.73
C PRO A 103 -35.52 -62.91 -7.21
N TYR A 104 -36.19 -62.87 -6.06
CA TYR A 104 -36.60 -61.62 -5.39
C TYR A 104 -35.38 -60.82 -4.89
N ALA A 105 -34.34 -61.50 -4.39
CA ALA A 105 -33.11 -60.85 -3.94
C ALA A 105 -32.33 -60.22 -5.12
N LEU A 106 -32.32 -60.89 -6.28
CA LEU A 106 -31.72 -60.37 -7.51
C LEU A 106 -32.46 -59.13 -8.03
N ALA A 107 -33.80 -59.14 -8.03
CA ALA A 107 -34.61 -57.98 -8.40
C ALA A 107 -34.33 -56.77 -7.49
N LYS A 108 -34.27 -56.99 -6.17
CA LYS A 108 -33.96 -55.93 -5.19
C LYS A 108 -32.55 -55.35 -5.36
N LEU A 109 -31.57 -56.17 -5.71
CA LEU A 109 -30.23 -55.69 -6.05
C LEU A 109 -30.27 -54.84 -7.32
N ASN A 110 -31.02 -55.25 -8.33
CA ASN A 110 -31.18 -54.47 -9.55
C ASN A 110 -31.77 -53.08 -9.26
N ASP A 111 -32.83 -53.01 -8.43
CA ASP A 111 -33.40 -51.73 -8.01
C ASP A 111 -32.37 -50.84 -7.28
N SER A 112 -31.49 -51.46 -6.48
CA SER A 112 -30.42 -50.75 -5.75
C SER A 112 -29.32 -50.24 -6.68
N ILE A 113 -28.98 -51.03 -7.71
CA ILE A 113 -28.06 -50.64 -8.77
C ILE A 113 -28.64 -49.47 -9.56
N ASP A 114 -29.91 -49.54 -9.96
CA ASP A 114 -30.58 -48.48 -10.71
C ASP A 114 -30.65 -47.18 -9.90
N PHE A 115 -30.96 -47.27 -8.60
CA PHE A 115 -30.90 -46.13 -7.69
C PHE A 115 -29.50 -45.51 -7.61
N PHE A 116 -28.47 -46.35 -7.47
CA PHE A 116 -27.09 -45.90 -7.43
C PHE A 116 -26.66 -45.23 -8.75
N ILE A 117 -26.99 -45.83 -9.90
CA ILE A 117 -26.69 -45.28 -11.23
C ILE A 117 -27.35 -43.90 -11.39
N SER A 118 -28.62 -43.77 -11.01
CA SER A 118 -29.37 -42.50 -11.09
C SER A 118 -28.73 -41.41 -10.21
N THR A 119 -28.35 -41.78 -8.98
CA THR A 119 -27.66 -40.87 -8.07
C THR A 119 -26.29 -40.45 -8.63
N PHE A 120 -25.54 -41.40 -9.16
CA PHE A 120 -24.23 -41.14 -9.74
C PHE A 120 -24.32 -40.26 -11.01
N ALA A 121 -25.36 -40.44 -11.83
CA ALA A 121 -25.62 -39.56 -12.97
C ALA A 121 -25.83 -38.11 -12.52
N THR A 122 -26.54 -37.90 -11.42
CA THR A 122 -26.73 -36.57 -10.81
C THR A 122 -25.39 -36.00 -10.34
N ILE A 123 -24.56 -36.80 -9.65
CA ILE A 123 -23.21 -36.40 -9.23
C ILE A 123 -22.36 -35.99 -10.45
N LYS A 124 -22.40 -36.77 -11.53
CA LYS A 124 -21.65 -36.49 -12.75
C LYS A 124 -22.03 -35.14 -13.37
N VAL A 125 -23.33 -34.81 -13.41
CA VAL A 125 -23.80 -33.49 -13.87
C VAL A 125 -23.28 -32.37 -12.97
N SER A 126 -23.32 -32.57 -11.64
CA SER A 126 -22.78 -31.61 -10.68
C SER A 126 -21.26 -31.39 -10.85
N LEU A 127 -20.49 -32.45 -11.10
CA LEU A 127 -19.05 -32.35 -11.37
C LEU A 127 -18.77 -31.53 -12.64
N ILE A 128 -19.53 -31.76 -13.72
CA ILE A 128 -19.41 -30.98 -14.95
C ILE A 128 -19.73 -29.50 -14.70
N ALA A 129 -20.80 -29.21 -13.94
CA ALA A 129 -21.18 -27.85 -13.59
C ALA A 129 -20.10 -27.15 -12.75
N LEU A 130 -19.53 -27.83 -11.76
CA LEU A 130 -18.43 -27.32 -10.93
C LEU A 130 -17.17 -27.04 -11.76
N ASN A 131 -16.77 -27.97 -12.64
CA ASN A 131 -15.62 -27.78 -13.51
C ASN A 131 -15.80 -26.60 -14.47
N ASN A 132 -16.99 -26.46 -15.06
CA ASN A 132 -17.29 -25.30 -15.91
C ASN A 132 -17.26 -23.99 -15.12
N THR A 133 -17.81 -23.99 -13.90
CA THR A 133 -17.81 -22.81 -13.03
C THR A 133 -16.39 -22.42 -12.64
N ASN A 134 -15.56 -23.37 -12.22
CA ASN A 134 -14.15 -23.14 -11.90
C ASN A 134 -13.38 -22.60 -13.10
N ARG A 135 -13.68 -23.08 -14.30
CA ARG A 135 -13.08 -22.57 -15.54
C ARG A 135 -13.49 -21.11 -15.80
N ILE A 136 -14.78 -20.79 -15.72
CA ILE A 136 -15.27 -19.41 -15.92
C ILE A 136 -14.67 -18.49 -14.86
N MET A 137 -14.62 -18.93 -13.60
CA MET A 137 -14.03 -18.15 -12.51
C MET A 137 -12.55 -17.85 -12.79
N LYS A 138 -11.76 -18.87 -13.13
CA LYS A 138 -10.30 -18.74 -13.32
C LYS A 138 -9.91 -17.98 -14.59
N TYR A 139 -10.64 -18.15 -15.68
CA TYR A 139 -10.25 -17.63 -16.99
C TYR A 139 -11.03 -16.38 -17.43
N ASP A 140 -12.25 -16.17 -16.94
CA ASP A 140 -13.07 -15.03 -17.34
C ASP A 140 -13.23 -13.99 -16.23
N LEU A 141 -13.41 -14.41 -14.96
CA LEU A 141 -13.64 -13.48 -13.84
C LEU A 141 -12.34 -12.99 -13.21
N ASP A 142 -11.45 -13.89 -12.76
CA ASP A 142 -10.20 -13.52 -12.11
C ASP A 142 -9.36 -12.48 -12.89
N PRO A 143 -9.16 -12.60 -14.22
CA PRO A 143 -8.42 -11.58 -14.95
C PRO A 143 -9.17 -10.24 -15.01
N LYS A 144 -10.51 -10.24 -15.12
CA LYS A 144 -11.31 -9.02 -15.10
C LYS A 144 -11.31 -8.35 -13.73
N ILE A 145 -11.33 -9.14 -12.65
CA ILE A 145 -11.20 -8.63 -11.28
C ILE A 145 -9.84 -7.96 -11.11
N LYS A 146 -8.76 -8.61 -11.56
CA LYS A 146 -7.41 -8.01 -11.53
C LYS A 146 -7.31 -6.73 -12.36
N GLU A 147 -7.90 -6.70 -13.56
CA GLU A 147 -7.94 -5.50 -14.39
C GLU A 147 -8.69 -4.36 -13.70
N VAL A 148 -9.81 -4.66 -13.02
CA VAL A 148 -10.57 -3.67 -12.25
C VAL A 148 -9.79 -3.19 -11.03
N GLU A 149 -9.13 -4.08 -10.29
CA GLU A 149 -8.27 -3.72 -9.16
C GLU A 149 -7.12 -2.79 -9.59
N GLU A 150 -6.47 -3.08 -10.73
CA GLU A 150 -5.42 -2.22 -11.29
C GLU A 150 -5.96 -0.83 -11.67
N LYS A 151 -7.11 -0.77 -12.34
CA LYS A 151 -7.78 0.50 -12.68
C LYS A 151 -8.20 1.30 -11.46
N ILE A 152 -8.67 0.65 -10.40
CA ILE A 152 -9.03 1.31 -9.13
C ILE A 152 -7.79 1.92 -8.49
N LYS A 153 -6.66 1.20 -8.47
CA LYS A 153 -5.38 1.72 -7.94
C LYS A 153 -4.90 2.95 -8.70
N ASP A 154 -5.06 2.95 -10.02
CA ASP A 154 -4.73 4.10 -10.85
C ASP A 154 -5.65 5.28 -10.56
N LEU A 155 -6.96 5.04 -10.40
CA LEU A 155 -7.95 6.07 -10.10
C LEU A 155 -7.72 6.71 -8.73
N GLU A 156 -7.35 5.92 -7.73
CA GLU A 156 -6.96 6.42 -6.41
C GLU A 156 -5.73 7.33 -6.49
N SER A 157 -4.72 6.97 -7.29
CA SER A 157 -3.54 7.81 -7.49
C SER A 157 -3.85 9.13 -8.20
N VAL A 158 -4.77 9.11 -9.18
CA VAL A 158 -5.24 10.31 -9.88
C VAL A 158 -6.04 11.21 -8.93
N ARG A 159 -6.90 10.61 -8.10
CA ARG A 159 -7.65 11.34 -7.06
C ARG A 159 -6.70 12.01 -6.07
N LEU A 160 -5.69 11.29 -5.57
CA LEU A 160 -4.70 11.85 -4.65
C LEU A 160 -3.93 13.01 -5.30
N ALA A 161 -3.51 12.85 -6.55
CA ALA A 161 -2.85 13.93 -7.30
C ALA A 161 -3.76 15.15 -7.48
N LEU A 162 -5.07 14.95 -7.70
CA LEU A 162 -6.05 16.04 -7.78
C LEU A 162 -6.24 16.76 -6.44
N GLU A 163 -6.37 16.03 -5.33
CA GLU A 163 -6.51 16.59 -3.98
C GLU A 163 -5.23 17.37 -3.58
N MET A 164 -4.06 16.89 -3.98
CA MET A 164 -2.79 17.56 -3.70
C MET A 164 -2.52 18.77 -4.61
N ARG A 165 -3.16 18.84 -5.78
CA ARG A 165 -2.99 19.96 -6.73
C ARG A 165 -3.38 21.32 -6.12
N GLU A 166 -4.44 21.36 -5.32
CA GLU A 166 -4.84 22.60 -4.65
C GLU A 166 -3.80 23.03 -3.62
N THR A 167 -3.25 22.08 -2.88
CA THR A 167 -2.17 22.33 -1.91
C THR A 167 -0.89 22.77 -2.62
N ASP A 168 -0.59 22.15 -3.76
CA ASP A 168 0.56 22.47 -4.60
C ASP A 168 0.54 23.92 -5.08
N GLN A 169 -0.62 24.38 -5.56
CA GLN A 169 -0.83 25.76 -5.99
C GLN A 169 -0.57 26.76 -4.87
N ILE A 170 -1.02 26.45 -3.64
CA ILE A 170 -0.78 27.32 -2.47
C ILE A 170 0.73 27.49 -2.24
N TYR A 171 1.52 26.41 -2.23
CA TYR A 171 2.96 26.51 -2.02
C TYR A 171 3.70 27.19 -3.17
N LEU A 172 3.25 26.99 -4.41
CA LEU A 172 3.79 27.68 -5.58
C LEU A 172 3.53 29.20 -5.50
N ASP A 173 2.35 29.61 -5.05
CA ASP A 173 2.03 31.02 -4.82
C ASP A 173 2.86 31.63 -3.69
N LEU A 174 3.08 30.89 -2.59
CA LEU A 174 4.00 31.31 -1.52
C LEU A 174 5.43 31.46 -2.04
N TYR A 175 5.91 30.53 -2.86
CA TYR A 175 7.23 30.62 -3.49
C TYR A 175 7.35 31.90 -4.33
N ASN A 176 6.37 32.17 -5.19
CA ASN A 176 6.36 33.36 -6.03
C ASN A 176 6.39 34.65 -5.19
N LYS A 177 5.54 34.71 -4.15
CA LYS A 177 5.50 35.83 -3.21
C LYS A 177 6.85 36.08 -2.53
N TYR A 178 7.48 35.05 -1.97
CA TYR A 178 8.79 35.21 -1.30
C TYR A 178 9.92 35.49 -2.29
N ASN A 179 9.83 34.99 -3.53
CA ASN A 179 10.77 35.32 -4.57
C ASN A 179 10.71 36.81 -4.95
N ASP A 180 9.51 37.37 -5.04
CA ASP A 180 9.32 38.80 -5.31
C ASP A 180 9.81 39.65 -4.13
N GLU A 181 9.50 39.27 -2.89
CA GLU A 181 10.04 39.93 -1.70
C GLU A 181 11.58 39.87 -1.66
N TYR A 182 12.19 38.73 -2.01
CA TYR A 182 13.64 38.59 -2.13
C TYR A 182 14.20 39.53 -3.19
N ARG A 183 13.62 39.57 -4.40
CA ARG A 183 14.07 40.43 -5.50
C ARG A 183 13.98 41.91 -5.14
N LEU A 184 12.86 42.34 -4.56
CA LEU A 184 12.68 43.73 -4.13
C LEU A 184 13.67 44.13 -3.05
N ASN A 185 13.85 43.30 -2.01
CA ASN A 185 14.81 43.59 -0.94
C ASN A 185 16.26 43.60 -1.44
N ASN A 186 16.61 42.73 -2.37
CA ASN A 186 17.94 42.73 -2.99
C ASN A 186 18.16 44.00 -3.85
N LEU A 187 17.13 44.44 -4.58
CA LEU A 187 17.17 45.70 -5.33
C LEU A 187 17.33 46.91 -4.40
N TYR A 188 16.61 46.94 -3.27
CA TYR A 188 16.77 47.99 -2.26
C TYR A 188 18.17 47.98 -1.63
N PHE A 189 18.72 46.79 -1.32
CA PHE A 189 20.09 46.67 -0.84
C PHE A 189 21.09 47.25 -1.85
N THR A 190 21.03 46.84 -3.12
CA THR A 190 21.94 47.35 -4.16
C THR A 190 21.78 48.86 -4.36
N SER A 191 20.55 49.36 -4.31
CA SER A 191 20.26 50.79 -4.46
C SER A 191 20.81 51.62 -3.29
N VAL A 192 20.60 51.18 -2.04
CA VAL A 192 21.12 51.85 -0.85
C VAL A 192 22.65 51.84 -0.82
N PHE A 193 23.26 50.71 -1.18
CA PHE A 193 24.70 50.59 -1.26
C PHE A 193 25.28 51.57 -2.31
N GLY A 194 24.70 51.58 -3.51
CA GLY A 194 25.09 52.51 -4.57
C GLY A 194 24.90 53.98 -4.17
N LEU A 195 23.78 54.30 -3.51
CA LEU A 195 23.48 55.65 -3.03
C LEU A 195 24.45 56.10 -1.93
N SER A 196 24.85 55.20 -1.02
CA SER A 196 25.84 55.47 0.03
C SER A 196 27.21 55.80 -0.58
N VAL A 197 27.66 55.03 -1.58
CA VAL A 197 28.90 55.30 -2.32
C VAL A 197 28.79 56.63 -3.07
N PHE A 198 27.67 56.88 -3.74
CA PHE A 198 27.42 58.13 -4.45
C PHE A 198 27.49 59.35 -3.52
N PHE A 199 26.79 59.32 -2.37
CA PHE A 199 26.85 60.42 -1.39
C PHE A 199 28.24 60.60 -0.80
N THR A 200 29.01 59.53 -0.63
CA THR A 200 30.40 59.61 -0.16
C THR A 200 31.28 60.35 -1.17
N ILE A 201 31.17 60.03 -2.47
CA ILE A 201 31.91 60.70 -3.55
C ILE A 201 31.44 62.15 -3.71
N PHE A 202 30.11 62.37 -3.72
CA PHE A 202 29.51 63.70 -3.84
C PHE A 202 29.93 64.62 -2.70
N SER A 203 29.93 64.12 -1.46
CA SER A 203 30.41 64.86 -0.29
C SER A 203 31.88 65.30 -0.46
N ILE A 204 32.75 64.43 -0.98
CA ILE A 204 34.16 64.78 -1.24
C ILE A 204 34.27 65.90 -2.28
N LEU A 205 33.55 65.79 -3.40
CA LEU A 205 33.55 66.80 -4.46
C LEU A 205 32.97 68.14 -3.98
N PHE A 206 31.88 68.11 -3.21
CA PHE A 206 31.23 69.30 -2.69
C PHE A 206 32.16 70.07 -1.74
N PHE A 207 32.75 69.39 -0.75
CA PHE A 207 33.65 70.03 0.21
C PHE A 207 34.99 70.47 -0.41
N ALA A 208 35.47 69.82 -1.48
CA ALA A 208 36.69 70.23 -2.18
C ALA A 208 36.56 71.62 -2.84
N ASN A 209 35.35 72.06 -3.18
CA ASN A 209 35.09 73.32 -3.87
C ASN A 209 34.87 74.52 -2.94
N PHE A 210 34.67 74.31 -1.62
CA PHE A 210 34.43 75.38 -0.66
C PHE A 210 35.67 75.62 0.22
N LYS A 211 36.11 76.88 0.36
CA LYS A 211 37.04 77.34 1.40
C LYS A 211 36.40 78.45 2.22
N PRO A 212 36.55 78.48 3.56
CA PRO A 212 37.25 77.53 4.44
C PRO A 212 36.38 76.31 4.81
N ILE A 213 37.00 75.13 4.92
CA ILE A 213 36.33 73.88 5.31
C ILE A 213 36.34 73.77 6.84
N ASP A 214 35.16 73.63 7.44
CA ASP A 214 35.05 73.18 8.83
C ASP A 214 35.27 71.66 8.89
N TRP A 215 36.44 71.28 9.41
CA TRP A 215 36.88 69.89 9.51
C TRP A 215 35.95 69.02 10.38
N ILE A 216 35.31 69.63 11.39
CA ILE A 216 34.42 68.93 12.32
C ILE A 216 33.12 68.53 11.62
N ILE A 217 32.58 69.43 10.80
CA ILE A 217 31.36 69.18 10.01
C ILE A 217 31.63 68.10 8.96
N PHE A 218 32.79 68.16 8.29
CA PHE A 218 33.18 67.17 7.28
C PHE A 218 33.27 65.75 7.84
N ILE A 219 33.91 65.57 9.00
CA ILE A 219 34.00 64.26 9.67
C ILE A 219 32.62 63.78 10.11
N SER A 220 31.82 64.65 10.73
CA SER A 220 30.48 64.31 11.22
C SER A 220 29.56 63.79 10.10
N ILE A 221 29.60 64.41 8.91
CA ILE A 221 28.81 63.97 7.76
C ILE A 221 29.25 62.58 7.28
N LYS A 222 30.55 62.28 7.28
CA LYS A 222 31.04 60.95 6.87
C LYS A 222 30.61 59.86 7.84
N VAL A 223 30.72 60.13 9.14
CA VAL A 223 30.26 59.19 10.18
C VAL A 223 28.76 58.94 10.03
N LEU A 224 27.97 59.98 9.75
CA LEU A 224 26.53 59.84 9.54
C LEU A 224 26.18 59.03 8.29
N ILE A 225 26.80 59.31 7.14
CA ILE A 225 26.59 58.55 5.89
C ILE A 225 26.95 57.08 6.10
N LEU A 226 28.08 56.82 6.77
CA LEU A 226 28.53 55.46 7.04
C LEU A 226 27.58 54.73 8.00
N ALA A 227 27.15 55.38 9.08
CA ALA A 227 26.21 54.80 10.05
C ALA A 227 24.84 54.47 9.40
N VAL A 228 24.26 55.41 8.64
CA VAL A 228 22.98 55.21 7.95
C VAL A 228 23.12 54.15 6.85
N GLY A 229 24.20 54.22 6.07
CA GLY A 229 24.48 53.27 5.00
C GLY A 229 24.61 51.84 5.51
N ILE A 230 25.41 51.61 6.55
CA ILE A 230 25.57 50.29 7.16
C ILE A 230 24.25 49.78 7.75
N THR A 231 23.51 50.63 8.46
CA THR A 231 22.25 50.24 9.10
C THR A 231 21.21 49.79 8.07
N LEU A 232 21.01 50.58 7.00
CA LEU A 232 20.06 50.23 5.95
C LEU A 232 20.53 49.02 5.12
N CYS A 233 21.82 48.94 4.78
CA CYS A 233 22.38 47.78 4.09
C CYS A 233 22.16 46.50 4.89
N THR A 234 22.42 46.54 6.20
CA THR A 234 22.24 45.40 7.10
C THR A 234 20.76 44.98 7.20
N LEU A 235 19.85 45.96 7.29
CA LEU A 235 18.41 45.71 7.33
C LEU A 235 17.91 44.99 6.06
N PHE A 236 18.28 45.50 4.88
CA PHE A 236 17.84 44.90 3.61
C PHE A 236 18.50 43.54 3.34
N LEU A 237 19.77 43.36 3.74
CA LEU A 237 20.43 42.04 3.70
C LEU A 237 19.70 41.02 4.59
N ARG A 238 19.30 41.42 5.80
CA ARG A 238 18.56 40.55 6.73
C ARG A 238 17.21 40.14 6.14
N ARG A 239 16.45 41.10 5.60
CA ARG A 239 15.15 40.82 4.96
C ARG A 239 15.28 39.94 3.72
N SER A 240 16.29 40.21 2.89
CA SER A 240 16.59 39.40 1.70
C SER A 240 16.96 37.95 2.07
N SER A 241 17.83 37.76 3.07
CA SER A 241 18.21 36.42 3.53
C SER A 241 17.02 35.63 4.09
N HIS A 242 16.16 36.28 4.88
CA HIS A 242 14.95 35.67 5.41
C HIS A 242 13.96 35.26 4.31
N ALA A 243 13.70 36.16 3.35
CA ALA A 243 12.84 35.87 2.20
C ALA A 243 13.40 34.73 1.34
N LYS A 244 14.73 34.66 1.16
CA LYS A 244 15.39 33.56 0.45
C LYS A 244 15.14 32.21 1.13
N LYS A 245 15.28 32.13 2.46
CA LYS A 245 15.03 30.89 3.23
C LYS A 245 13.57 30.45 3.09
N LEU A 246 12.62 31.38 3.24
CA LEU A 246 11.19 31.07 3.09
C LEU A 246 10.84 30.60 1.68
N LYS A 247 11.45 31.21 0.66
CA LYS A 247 11.32 30.78 -0.73
C LYS A 247 11.82 29.35 -0.92
N GLU A 248 13.03 29.05 -0.43
CA GLU A 248 13.62 27.70 -0.55
C GLU A 248 12.77 26.64 0.16
N GLN A 249 12.25 26.96 1.34
CA GLN A 249 11.35 26.07 2.06
C GLN A 249 10.03 25.84 1.30
N ALA A 250 9.39 26.89 0.78
CA ALA A 250 8.16 26.77 0.00
C ALA A 250 8.37 25.95 -1.27
N TYR A 251 9.50 26.16 -1.96
CA TYR A 251 9.87 25.39 -3.15
C TYR A 251 10.10 23.90 -2.84
N GLN A 252 10.83 23.62 -1.76
CA GLN A 252 11.06 22.24 -1.33
C GLN A 252 9.73 21.54 -1.04
N THR A 253 8.83 22.18 -0.28
CA THR A 253 7.53 21.60 0.05
C THR A 253 6.64 21.42 -1.18
N HIS A 254 6.66 22.35 -2.13
CA HIS A 254 6.00 22.20 -3.44
C HIS A 254 6.48 20.94 -4.19
N VAL A 255 7.80 20.75 -4.29
CA VAL A 255 8.38 19.57 -4.97
C VAL A 255 8.04 18.28 -4.21
N GLU A 256 8.10 18.29 -2.88
CA GLU A 256 7.78 17.14 -2.03
C GLU A 256 6.30 16.72 -2.17
N ILE A 257 5.37 17.69 -2.21
CA ILE A 257 3.93 17.45 -2.43
C ILE A 257 3.68 16.88 -3.82
N ASN A 258 4.33 17.41 -4.86
CA ASN A 258 4.18 16.90 -6.22
C ASN A 258 4.78 15.50 -6.42
N ALA A 259 5.87 15.17 -5.71
CA ALA A 259 6.49 13.84 -5.77
C ALA A 259 5.75 12.78 -4.92
N PHE A 260 4.93 13.20 -3.96
CA PHE A 260 4.29 12.30 -3.00
C PHE A 260 3.37 11.23 -3.62
N PRO A 261 2.43 11.55 -4.55
CA PRO A 261 1.58 10.54 -5.16
C PRO A 261 2.35 9.42 -5.88
N ILE A 262 3.50 9.77 -6.46
CA ILE A 262 4.37 8.83 -7.16
C ILE A 262 5.05 7.88 -6.16
N HIS A 263 5.51 8.39 -5.02
CA HIS A 263 6.13 7.58 -3.96
C HIS A 263 5.14 6.66 -3.24
N VAL A 264 3.91 7.13 -3.03
CA VAL A 264 2.87 6.38 -2.32
C VAL A 264 2.30 5.23 -3.17
N ARG A 265 2.40 5.30 -4.50
CA ARG A 265 1.88 4.27 -5.44
C ARG A 265 2.54 2.90 -5.28
N SER A 266 3.80 2.85 -4.86
CA SER A 266 4.58 1.62 -4.67
C SER A 266 4.47 1.00 -3.28
N LEU A 267 3.85 1.70 -2.32
CA LEU A 267 3.80 1.27 -0.91
C LEU A 267 2.51 0.52 -0.59
N LYS A 268 2.55 -0.33 0.45
CA LYS A 268 1.36 -1.00 1.01
C LYS A 268 0.51 0.01 1.79
N ASP A 269 -0.80 -0.22 1.86
CA ASP A 269 -1.74 0.76 2.44
C ASP A 269 -1.44 1.12 3.91
N GLU A 270 -0.88 0.20 4.68
CA GLU A 270 -0.41 0.43 6.06
C GLU A 270 0.72 1.48 6.11
N ASP A 271 1.74 1.31 5.25
CA ASP A 271 2.87 2.23 5.13
C ASP A 271 2.42 3.60 4.57
N LYS A 272 1.41 3.63 3.69
CA LYS A 272 0.84 4.87 3.16
C LYS A 272 0.25 5.72 4.28
N HIS A 273 -0.51 5.12 5.19
CA HIS A 273 -1.14 5.84 6.30
C HIS A 273 -0.12 6.38 7.30
N GLU A 274 0.96 5.64 7.54
CA GLU A 274 2.07 6.09 8.38
C GLU A 274 2.80 7.29 7.75
N LEU A 275 3.08 7.23 6.44
CA LEU A 275 3.72 8.33 5.71
C LEU A 275 2.84 9.59 5.65
N ILE A 276 1.54 9.44 5.43
CA ILE A 276 0.58 10.55 5.48
C ILE A 276 0.59 11.18 6.88
N LYS A 277 0.61 10.37 7.94
CA LYS A 277 0.65 10.86 9.32
C LYS A 277 1.96 11.60 9.64
N GLU A 278 3.09 11.08 9.21
CA GLU A 278 4.39 11.72 9.41
C GLU A 278 4.48 13.06 8.67
N LEU A 279 4.04 13.11 7.41
CA LEU A 279 4.01 14.36 6.63
C LEU A 279 2.99 15.35 7.18
N ALA A 280 1.84 14.88 7.64
CA ALA A 280 0.85 15.74 8.27
C ALA A 280 1.45 16.45 9.50
N LEU A 281 2.18 15.73 10.35
CA LEU A 281 2.89 16.31 11.50
C LEU A 281 4.04 17.25 11.09
N LYS A 282 4.70 16.98 9.95
CA LYS A 282 5.83 17.78 9.47
C LYS A 282 5.42 19.09 8.79
N TYR A 283 4.27 19.11 8.10
CA TYR A 283 3.79 20.28 7.34
C TYR A 283 2.65 21.04 8.02
N PHE A 284 1.76 20.36 8.76
CA PHE A 284 0.70 21.01 9.51
C PHE A 284 1.13 21.19 10.97
N GLY A 285 1.23 22.44 11.42
CA GLY A 285 1.61 22.77 12.80
C GLY A 285 3.09 23.08 13.01
N LYS A 286 3.88 23.24 11.94
CA LYS A 286 5.26 23.70 12.05
C LYS A 286 5.28 25.14 12.58
N GLU A 287 5.59 25.31 13.87
CA GLU A 287 5.98 26.60 14.42
C GLU A 287 7.13 27.14 13.57
N LEU A 288 6.99 28.39 13.13
CA LEU A 288 7.89 29.04 12.19
C LEU A 288 9.27 29.20 12.85
N ASP A 289 10.10 28.18 12.70
CA ASP A 289 11.47 27.99 13.22
C ASP A 289 12.11 29.30 13.73
N HIS A 290 11.84 29.62 15.01
CA HIS A 290 12.34 30.82 15.69
C HIS A 290 13.84 30.75 15.99
N THR A 291 14.48 29.59 15.79
CA THR A 291 15.87 29.35 16.20
C THR A 291 16.90 30.22 15.48
N GLN A 292 16.58 30.81 14.32
CA GLN A 292 17.47 31.77 13.65
C GLN A 292 17.19 33.24 14.01
N ASN A 293 15.95 33.61 14.33
CA ASN A 293 15.70 34.96 14.86
C ASN A 293 16.35 35.13 16.25
N ASP A 294 16.37 34.05 17.04
CA ASP A 294 17.03 34.04 18.36
C ASP A 294 18.55 34.06 18.25
N LYS A 295 19.16 33.23 17.38
CA LYS A 295 20.63 33.24 17.17
C LYS A 295 21.14 34.56 16.59
N ILE A 296 20.35 35.24 15.77
CA ILE A 296 20.71 36.56 15.21
C ILE A 296 20.44 37.68 16.24
N GLY A 297 19.41 37.53 17.08
CA GLY A 297 19.17 38.38 18.24
C GLY A 297 20.34 38.34 19.22
N ASP A 298 20.86 37.13 19.49
CA ASP A 298 22.06 36.93 20.31
C ASP A 298 23.30 37.54 19.65
N LEU A 299 23.51 37.38 18.34
CA LEU A 299 24.65 38.00 17.66
C LEU A 299 24.60 39.54 17.68
N MET A 300 23.41 40.14 17.53
CA MET A 300 23.23 41.59 17.65
C MET A 300 23.41 42.07 19.08
N LYS A 301 22.96 41.28 20.07
CA LYS A 301 23.18 41.55 21.49
C LYS A 301 24.66 41.48 21.84
N ASP A 302 25.40 40.52 21.29
CA ASP A 302 26.85 40.40 21.46
C ASP A 302 27.58 41.60 20.85
N GLN A 303 27.17 42.06 19.66
CA GLN A 303 27.74 43.26 19.03
C GLN A 303 27.41 44.55 19.78
N LEU A 304 26.18 44.69 20.32
CA LEU A 304 25.79 45.84 21.15
C LEU A 304 26.54 45.83 22.49
N THR A 305 26.75 44.65 23.08
CA THR A 305 27.49 44.48 24.33
C THR A 305 28.96 44.82 24.12
N ALA A 306 29.59 44.26 23.08
CA ALA A 306 30.96 44.59 22.71
C ALA A 306 31.13 46.09 22.37
N GLY A 307 30.20 46.70 21.65
CA GLY A 307 30.21 48.14 21.37
C GLY A 307 30.07 48.99 22.63
N THR A 308 29.24 48.57 23.59
CA THR A 308 29.05 49.26 24.88
C THR A 308 30.29 49.14 25.78
N GLU A 309 30.93 47.97 25.79
CA GLU A 309 32.19 47.74 26.51
C GLU A 309 33.34 48.57 25.92
N LEU A 310 33.41 48.69 24.60
CA LEU A 310 34.41 49.51 23.91
C LEU A 310 34.22 51.01 24.20
N ILE A 311 32.97 51.48 24.28
CA ILE A 311 32.66 52.86 24.69
C ILE A 311 33.00 53.09 26.16
N LYS A 312 32.70 52.14 27.06
CA LYS A 312 33.09 52.22 28.47
C LYS A 312 34.61 52.26 28.63
N ALA A 313 35.33 51.35 27.99
CA ALA A 313 36.79 51.32 28.02
C ALA A 313 37.41 52.61 27.45
N SER A 314 36.82 53.17 26.39
CA SER A 314 37.25 54.46 25.84
C SER A 314 36.98 55.63 26.79
N ALA A 315 35.83 55.64 27.47
CA ALA A 315 35.50 56.65 28.47
C ALA A 315 36.39 56.58 29.72
N GLU A 316 36.76 55.36 30.15
CA GLU A 316 37.72 55.13 31.24
C GLU A 316 39.14 55.57 30.86
N MET A 317 39.57 55.30 29.62
CA MET A 317 40.87 55.75 29.11
C MET A 317 40.95 57.28 28.99
N VAL A 318 39.87 57.94 28.58
CA VAL A 318 39.79 59.41 28.54
C VAL A 318 39.79 60.00 29.96
N LYS A 319 39.10 59.37 30.92
CA LYS A 319 39.17 59.78 32.34
C LYS A 319 40.56 59.61 32.94
N ALA A 320 41.25 58.51 32.65
CA ALA A 320 42.62 58.25 33.11
C ALA A 320 43.64 59.26 32.53
N LYS A 321 43.38 59.79 31.33
CA LYS A 321 44.22 60.84 30.72
C LYS A 321 43.93 62.24 31.29
N GLY A 322 42.68 62.53 31.65
CA GLY A 322 42.28 63.80 32.30
C GLY A 322 42.84 64.00 33.71
N SER A 323 43.25 62.93 34.40
CA SER A 323 43.82 62.98 35.75
C SER A 323 45.35 63.13 35.80
N SER A 324 46.03 63.34 34.66
CA SER A 324 47.50 63.48 34.58
C SER A 324 47.96 64.84 34.02
N THR A 325 47.34 65.92 34.50
CA THR A 325 47.90 67.28 34.37
C THR A 325 47.98 67.91 35.76
N PRO A 326 49.18 68.17 36.32
CA PRO A 326 49.30 68.93 37.56
C PRO A 326 49.08 70.41 37.25
N SER A 327 48.18 71.05 38.01
CA SER A 327 48.03 72.51 38.00
C SER A 327 49.32 73.18 38.49
N PRO A 328 49.74 74.32 37.91
CA PRO A 328 50.93 75.06 38.31
C PRO A 328 50.86 75.64 39.73
#